data_AF-A0A7R6Z061-F1
#
_entry.id   AF-A0A7R6Z061-F1
#
_cell.length_a   1.000
_cell.length_b   1.000
_cell.length_c   1.000
_cell.angle_alpha   90.00
_cell.angle_beta   90.00
_cell.angle_gamma   90.00
#
_symmetry.space_group_name_H-M   'P 1'
#
loop_
_entity.id
_entity.type
_entity.pdbx_description
1 polymer ?
#
loop_
_entity_poly.entity_id
_entity_poly.type
_entity_poly.pdbx_seq_one_letter_code
_entity_poly.pdbx_strand_id
1 'polypeptide(L)'
;MPAPEVLPEFEKLGIGGIISMKQDGTDRKIYARGMRNPLGLDFNPKDKTLWVNDNQVDGMGDTIPPGEMNRVTGPDQNFGFPWYGGGKVRTVEYKDATVPEGAIFPEVEQEAHAADLGLSFYTGKQFPEKYRGGIFSTQHGSWNRVDPVGARVMFTSLKADGTADKTEVFADGWLNENGEYLGRPVDVQILKDGSLLVSDDLAGAVWRISYGD
;
A
#
# COMPACT_ATOMS: atom_id res chain seq x y z
N MET A 1 -3.02 14.86 -11.05
CA MET A 1 -4.45 14.49 -10.99
C MET A 1 -5.01 14.31 -12.38
N PRO A 2 -5.86 13.31 -12.67
CA PRO A 2 -6.56 13.22 -13.94
C PRO A 2 -7.50 14.42 -14.12
N ALA A 3 -7.63 14.92 -15.35
CA ALA A 3 -8.64 15.91 -15.67
C ALA A 3 -10.04 15.26 -15.73
N PRO A 4 -11.14 15.98 -15.45
CA PRO A 4 -12.49 15.43 -15.54
C PRO A 4 -12.81 14.77 -16.89
N GLU A 5 -12.30 15.34 -17.98
CA GLU A 5 -12.53 14.90 -19.36
C GLU A 5 -12.02 13.47 -19.63
N VAL A 6 -10.98 13.02 -18.89
CA VAL A 6 -10.33 11.71 -19.11
C VAL A 6 -10.83 10.63 -18.14
N LEU A 7 -11.67 10.99 -17.16
CA LEU A 7 -12.20 10.01 -16.19
C LEU A 7 -12.98 8.86 -16.85
N PRO A 8 -13.81 9.08 -17.88
CA PRO A 8 -14.49 7.97 -18.55
C PRO A 8 -13.51 6.94 -19.14
N GLU A 9 -12.33 7.38 -19.57
CA GLU A 9 -11.29 6.48 -20.08
C GLU A 9 -10.58 5.72 -18.95
N PHE A 10 -10.29 6.39 -17.83
CA PHE A 10 -9.76 5.73 -16.63
C PHE A 10 -10.70 4.62 -16.14
N GLU A 11 -12.00 4.91 -16.08
CA GLU A 11 -13.04 3.97 -15.69
C GLU A 11 -13.19 2.81 -16.68
N LYS A 12 -13.06 3.07 -17.99
CA LYS A 12 -13.13 2.02 -19.01
C LYS A 12 -11.90 1.11 -19.00
N LEU A 13 -10.72 1.69 -18.76
CA LEU A 13 -9.45 0.98 -18.81
C LEU A 13 -9.02 0.40 -17.47
N GLY A 14 -9.60 0.84 -16.35
CA GLY A 14 -9.18 0.44 -15.00
C GLY A 14 -7.86 1.08 -14.58
N ILE A 15 -7.55 2.28 -15.08
CA ILE A 15 -6.37 3.04 -14.64
C ILE A 15 -6.61 3.53 -13.21
N GLY A 16 -5.61 3.37 -12.34
CA GLY A 16 -5.81 3.64 -10.91
C GLY A 16 -6.74 2.60 -10.26
N GLY A 17 -6.61 1.35 -10.67
CA GLY A 17 -7.44 0.26 -10.19
C GLY A 17 -6.75 -1.09 -10.30
N ILE A 18 -7.48 -2.13 -9.92
CA ILE A 18 -7.03 -3.51 -9.97
C ILE A 18 -7.82 -4.22 -11.06
N ILE A 19 -7.10 -4.87 -11.97
CA ILE A 19 -7.68 -5.66 -13.06
C ILE A 19 -7.47 -7.14 -12.72
N SER A 20 -8.51 -7.95 -12.90
CA SER A 20 -8.42 -9.41 -12.87
C SER A 20 -8.55 -9.98 -14.28
N MET A 21 -7.88 -11.09 -14.53
CA MET A 21 -7.93 -11.82 -15.81
C MET A 21 -7.51 -13.27 -15.59
N LYS A 22 -7.90 -14.15 -16.51
CA LYS A 22 -7.38 -15.51 -16.56
C LYS A 22 -5.93 -15.49 -17.06
N GLN A 23 -5.17 -16.52 -16.70
CA GLN A 23 -3.77 -16.68 -17.12
C GLN A 23 -3.60 -16.76 -18.65
N ASP A 24 -4.64 -17.16 -19.37
CA ASP A 24 -4.65 -17.21 -20.85
C ASP A 24 -4.95 -15.85 -21.51
N GLY A 25 -5.11 -14.78 -20.73
CA GLY A 25 -5.42 -13.45 -21.24
C GLY A 25 -6.91 -13.13 -21.33
N THR A 26 -7.80 -14.12 -21.17
CA THR A 26 -9.24 -13.93 -21.30
C THR A 26 -9.89 -13.45 -20.00
N ASP A 27 -11.18 -13.09 -20.06
CA ASP A 27 -11.97 -12.66 -18.90
C ASP A 27 -11.40 -11.44 -18.15
N ARG A 28 -10.79 -10.50 -18.88
CA ARG A 28 -10.30 -9.25 -18.30
C ARG A 28 -11.45 -8.44 -17.72
N LYS A 29 -11.37 -8.13 -16.43
CA LYS A 29 -12.36 -7.36 -15.66
C LYS A 29 -11.68 -6.31 -14.82
N ILE A 30 -12.33 -5.16 -14.66
CA ILE A 30 -11.96 -4.20 -13.62
C ILE A 30 -12.52 -4.76 -12.33
N TYR A 31 -11.64 -5.13 -11.40
CA TYR A 31 -12.02 -5.75 -10.14
C TYR A 31 -12.28 -4.70 -9.06
N ALA A 32 -11.43 -3.68 -8.98
CA ALA A 32 -11.60 -2.53 -8.11
C ALA A 32 -11.04 -1.27 -8.77
N ARG A 33 -11.49 -0.10 -8.36
CA ARG A 33 -11.12 1.20 -8.95
C ARG A 33 -10.99 2.29 -7.89
N GLY A 34 -10.59 3.48 -8.31
CA GLY A 34 -10.53 4.64 -7.42
C GLY A 34 -9.35 4.61 -6.47
N MET A 35 -8.24 4.04 -6.91
CA MET A 35 -6.91 4.13 -6.29
C MET A 35 -6.03 5.01 -7.18
N ARG A 36 -4.99 5.65 -6.65
CA ARG A 36 -4.10 6.46 -7.50
C ARG A 36 -3.06 5.59 -8.21
N ASN A 37 -2.34 4.78 -7.45
CA ASN A 37 -1.24 3.93 -7.87
C ASN A 37 -1.10 2.72 -6.93
N PRO A 38 -2.01 1.73 -7.04
CA PRO A 38 -1.95 0.51 -6.25
C PRO A 38 -0.78 -0.38 -6.71
N LEU A 39 0.06 -0.84 -5.77
CA LEU A 39 1.29 -1.58 -6.09
C LEU A 39 1.36 -2.94 -5.40
N GLY A 40 1.74 -2.99 -4.12
CA GLY A 40 1.83 -4.24 -3.37
C GLY A 40 0.46 -4.80 -3.11
N LEU A 41 0.28 -6.07 -3.47
CA LEU A 41 -0.98 -6.78 -3.37
C LEU A 41 -0.77 -8.19 -2.83
N ASP A 42 -1.61 -8.60 -1.90
CA ASP A 42 -1.64 -9.98 -1.42
C ASP A 42 -3.03 -10.37 -0.93
N PHE A 43 -3.33 -11.66 -0.97
CA PHE A 43 -4.58 -12.21 -0.48
C PHE A 43 -4.41 -12.70 0.94
N ASN A 44 -5.27 -12.23 1.84
CA ASN A 44 -5.32 -12.73 3.20
C ASN A 44 -5.57 -14.26 3.17
N PRO A 45 -4.66 -15.09 3.72
CA PRO A 45 -4.77 -16.53 3.59
C PRO A 45 -5.99 -17.11 4.35
N LYS A 46 -6.52 -16.38 5.34
CA LYS A 46 -7.65 -16.81 6.18
C LYS A 46 -9.00 -16.59 5.49
N ASP A 47 -9.25 -15.40 4.95
CA ASP A 47 -10.56 -15.01 4.44
C ASP A 47 -10.60 -14.72 2.93
N LYS A 48 -9.43 -14.77 2.26
CA LYS A 48 -9.26 -14.54 0.82
C LYS A 48 -9.59 -13.13 0.35
N THR A 49 -9.73 -12.16 1.26
CA THR A 49 -9.83 -10.75 0.90
C THR A 49 -8.50 -10.26 0.35
N LEU A 50 -8.55 -9.37 -0.65
CA LEU A 50 -7.38 -8.79 -1.27
C LEU A 50 -6.98 -7.53 -0.50
N TRP A 51 -5.70 -7.39 -0.20
CA TRP A 51 -5.12 -6.21 0.44
C TRP A 51 -4.14 -5.54 -0.51
N VAL A 52 -4.14 -4.21 -0.49
CA VAL A 52 -3.33 -3.42 -1.42
C VAL A 52 -2.83 -2.13 -0.79
N ASN A 53 -1.56 -1.80 -1.01
CA ASN A 53 -1.03 -0.47 -0.72
C ASN A 53 -1.23 0.46 -1.91
N ASP A 54 -1.54 1.72 -1.65
CA ASP A 54 -1.76 2.75 -2.68
C ASP A 54 -0.96 4.02 -2.39
N ASN A 55 -0.22 4.48 -3.42
CA ASN A 55 0.58 5.70 -3.35
C ASN A 55 -0.24 6.93 -3.72
N GLN A 56 -0.37 7.84 -2.77
CA GLN A 56 -1.32 8.94 -2.82
C GLN A 56 -0.81 10.22 -3.51
N VAL A 57 -1.68 11.24 -3.58
CA VAL A 57 -1.50 12.41 -4.45
C VAL A 57 -0.34 13.31 -4.01
N ASP A 58 0.56 13.62 -4.95
CA ASP A 58 1.66 14.58 -4.72
C ASP A 58 1.20 16.05 -4.80
N GLY A 59 1.99 16.95 -4.20
CA GLY A 59 1.83 18.40 -4.38
C GLY A 59 0.73 19.04 -3.52
N MET A 60 0.19 18.31 -2.55
CA MET A 60 -0.83 18.81 -1.62
C MET A 60 -0.24 19.35 -0.30
N GLY A 61 1.01 19.02 0.01
CA GLY A 61 1.75 19.46 1.20
C GLY A 61 2.63 18.35 1.76
N ASP A 62 3.50 18.68 2.72
CA ASP A 62 4.51 17.76 3.26
C ASP A 62 3.97 16.62 4.11
N THR A 63 2.77 16.76 4.65
CA THR A 63 2.17 15.80 5.59
C THR A 63 0.78 15.35 5.16
N ILE A 64 0.39 15.70 3.92
CA ILE A 64 -0.90 15.32 3.33
C ILE A 64 -0.74 15.04 1.83
N PRO A 65 -1.63 14.21 1.27
CA PRO A 65 -2.58 13.33 1.95
C PRO A 65 -1.86 12.11 2.57
N PRO A 66 -2.50 11.37 3.50
CA PRO A 66 -1.93 10.13 4.03
C PRO A 66 -1.78 9.09 2.91
N GLY A 67 -0.81 8.18 3.03
CA GLY A 67 -0.77 6.95 2.24
C GLY A 67 -1.93 6.02 2.62
N GLU A 68 -2.13 4.92 1.88
CA GLU A 68 -3.26 4.03 2.15
C GLU A 68 -2.89 2.55 2.08
N MET A 69 -3.44 1.76 3.01
CA MET A 69 -3.61 0.32 2.86
C MET A 69 -5.11 0.02 2.81
N ASN A 70 -5.54 -0.58 1.70
CA ASN A 70 -6.92 -0.81 1.34
C ASN A 70 -7.24 -2.31 1.39
N ARG A 71 -8.46 -2.67 1.82
CA ARG A 71 -9.00 -4.03 1.78
C ARG A 71 -10.13 -4.11 0.76
N VAL A 72 -9.90 -4.88 -0.29
CA VAL A 72 -10.88 -5.19 -1.34
C VAL A 72 -11.61 -6.48 -0.97
N THR A 73 -12.88 -6.36 -0.62
CA THR A 73 -13.73 -7.47 -0.16
C THR A 73 -14.61 -8.05 -1.26
N GLY A 74 -14.67 -7.40 -2.43
CA GLY A 74 -15.43 -7.89 -3.57
C GLY A 74 -15.17 -7.07 -4.84
N PRO A 75 -15.75 -7.49 -5.97
CA PRO A 75 -15.64 -6.75 -7.23
C PRO A 75 -16.38 -5.40 -7.15
N ASP A 76 -16.07 -4.52 -8.11
CA ASP A 76 -16.74 -3.25 -8.40
C ASP A 76 -16.65 -2.19 -7.27
N GLN A 77 -15.74 -2.38 -6.32
CA GLN A 77 -15.46 -1.42 -5.24
C GLN A 77 -14.69 -0.18 -5.74
N ASN A 78 -15.03 0.98 -5.18
CA ASN A 78 -14.41 2.26 -5.50
C ASN A 78 -13.75 2.88 -4.25
N PHE A 79 -12.46 3.17 -4.32
CA PHE A 79 -11.65 3.68 -3.21
C PHE A 79 -11.48 5.22 -3.21
N GLY A 80 -12.21 5.92 -4.09
CA GLY A 80 -12.45 7.36 -3.95
C GLY A 80 -11.52 8.29 -4.72
N PHE A 81 -10.36 7.85 -5.19
CA PHE A 81 -9.56 8.63 -6.14
C PHE A 81 -10.34 8.85 -7.46
N PRO A 82 -10.30 10.03 -8.10
CA PRO A 82 -9.53 11.24 -7.77
C PRO A 82 -10.20 12.24 -6.82
N TRP A 83 -11.39 11.94 -6.30
CA TRP A 83 -12.11 12.86 -5.42
C TRP A 83 -11.45 13.01 -4.05
N TYR A 84 -10.85 11.93 -3.54
CA TYR A 84 -9.96 11.94 -2.40
C TYR A 84 -8.53 11.68 -2.86
N GLY A 85 -7.60 12.40 -2.25
CA GLY A 85 -6.18 12.25 -2.53
C GLY A 85 -5.50 11.23 -1.64
N GLY A 86 -6.17 10.83 -0.56
CA GLY A 86 -5.76 9.86 0.45
C GLY A 86 -6.63 10.04 1.71
N GLY A 87 -7.10 8.95 2.30
CA GLY A 87 -8.08 8.95 3.39
C GLY A 87 -9.31 9.76 3.01
N LYS A 88 -9.66 10.76 3.84
CA LYS A 88 -10.77 11.69 3.58
C LYS A 88 -10.33 13.05 3.04
N VAL A 89 -9.06 13.21 2.67
CA VAL A 89 -8.52 14.48 2.18
C VAL A 89 -8.98 14.73 0.74
N ARG A 90 -9.74 15.80 0.52
CA ARG A 90 -10.20 16.21 -0.82
C ARG A 90 -9.03 16.67 -1.68
N THR A 91 -9.00 16.24 -2.94
CA THR A 91 -8.05 16.80 -3.92
C THR A 91 -8.47 18.22 -4.32
N VAL A 92 -7.50 19.04 -4.72
CA VAL A 92 -7.74 20.46 -5.04
C VAL A 92 -8.68 20.58 -6.24
N GLU A 93 -8.48 19.73 -7.24
CA GLU A 93 -9.18 19.72 -8.52
C GLU A 93 -10.64 19.25 -8.40
N TYR A 94 -10.95 18.43 -7.39
CA TYR A 94 -12.29 17.86 -7.19
C TYR A 94 -12.95 18.31 -5.88
N LYS A 95 -12.39 19.30 -5.18
CA LYS A 95 -12.89 19.73 -3.85
C LYS A 95 -14.37 20.14 -3.86
N ASP A 96 -14.83 20.76 -4.96
CA ASP A 96 -16.22 21.25 -5.13
C ASP A 96 -17.10 20.27 -5.90
N ALA A 97 -16.54 19.14 -6.39
CA ALA A 97 -17.28 18.13 -7.13
C ALA A 97 -17.99 17.16 -6.19
N THR A 98 -19.21 16.76 -6.55
CA THR A 98 -19.94 15.70 -5.85
C THR A 98 -19.16 14.39 -5.93
N VAL A 99 -19.00 13.73 -4.78
CA VAL A 99 -18.35 12.42 -4.67
C VAL A 99 -19.32 11.35 -5.14
N PRO A 100 -18.87 10.36 -5.93
CA PRO A 100 -19.66 9.17 -6.18
C PRO A 100 -20.07 8.49 -4.88
N GLU A 101 -21.31 8.01 -4.84
CA GLU A 101 -21.77 7.18 -3.73
C GLU A 101 -20.95 5.88 -3.64
N GLY A 102 -20.75 5.38 -2.42
CA GLY A 102 -20.07 4.11 -2.20
C GLY A 102 -18.55 4.17 -2.25
N ALA A 103 -17.93 5.36 -2.14
CA ALA A 103 -16.50 5.48 -1.91
C ALA A 103 -16.10 4.79 -0.59
N ILE A 104 -15.11 3.92 -0.66
CA ILE A 104 -14.57 3.14 0.46
C ILE A 104 -13.27 3.80 0.92
N PHE A 105 -13.11 3.93 2.23
CA PHE A 105 -11.93 4.51 2.85
C PHE A 105 -10.94 3.42 3.29
N PRO A 106 -9.64 3.75 3.43
CA PRO A 106 -8.62 2.77 3.78
C PRO A 106 -8.82 2.14 5.15
N GLU A 107 -8.31 0.92 5.29
CA GLU A 107 -8.20 0.23 6.59
C GLU A 107 -7.08 0.86 7.43
N VAL A 108 -6.03 1.35 6.78
CA VAL A 108 -4.90 2.06 7.41
C VAL A 108 -4.57 3.30 6.60
N GLU A 109 -4.62 4.47 7.25
CA GLU A 109 -3.95 5.68 6.77
C GLU A 109 -2.46 5.57 7.13
N GLN A 110 -1.60 5.58 6.12
CA GLN A 110 -0.15 5.49 6.26
C GLN A 110 0.47 6.88 6.26
N GLU A 111 1.71 6.99 6.74
CA GLU A 111 2.45 8.25 6.78
C GLU A 111 2.54 8.87 5.37
N ALA A 112 2.24 10.17 5.26
CA ALA A 112 2.23 10.85 3.98
C ALA A 112 3.60 10.76 3.30
N HIS A 113 3.59 10.49 1.99
CA HIS A 113 4.79 10.39 1.15
C HIS A 113 5.78 9.28 1.52
N ALA A 114 5.46 8.36 2.44
CA ALA A 114 6.38 7.27 2.79
C ALA A 114 6.61 6.24 1.67
N ALA A 115 5.80 6.32 0.62
CA ALA A 115 5.85 5.51 -0.59
C ALA A 115 5.69 4.00 -0.31
N ASP A 116 4.48 3.60 0.09
CA ASP A 116 4.16 2.20 0.41
C ASP A 116 4.16 1.35 -0.87
N LEU A 117 5.07 0.38 -0.97
CA LEU A 117 5.26 -0.43 -2.18
C LEU A 117 4.79 -1.86 -1.95
N GLY A 118 5.65 -2.73 -1.39
CA GLY A 118 5.40 -4.14 -1.14
C GLY A 118 4.40 -4.40 -0.01
N LEU A 119 3.75 -5.56 -0.09
CA LEU A 119 2.76 -6.04 0.88
C LEU A 119 2.75 -7.57 0.86
N SER A 120 2.83 -8.22 2.02
CA SER A 120 2.68 -9.66 2.13
C SER A 120 2.14 -10.10 3.49
N PHE A 121 1.27 -11.10 3.49
CA PHE A 121 0.79 -11.74 4.71
C PHE A 121 1.84 -12.67 5.31
N TYR A 122 2.12 -12.49 6.60
CA TYR A 122 3.07 -13.35 7.29
C TYR A 122 2.47 -14.72 7.60
N THR A 123 2.94 -15.73 6.87
CA THR A 123 2.54 -17.14 7.00
C THR A 123 3.57 -18.00 7.74
N GLY A 124 4.73 -17.41 8.08
CA GLY A 124 5.80 -18.08 8.80
C GLY A 124 5.54 -18.22 10.31
N LYS A 125 6.49 -18.86 11.00
CA LYS A 125 6.45 -19.04 12.47
C LYS A 125 7.73 -18.60 13.19
N GLN A 126 8.75 -18.14 12.45
CA GLN A 126 10.03 -17.71 13.01
C GLN A 126 9.89 -16.48 13.91
N PHE A 127 9.22 -15.43 13.43
CA PHE A 127 8.92 -14.24 14.24
C PHE A 127 7.94 -14.54 15.41
N PRO A 128 7.98 -13.72 16.48
CA PRO A 128 7.05 -13.77 17.60
C PRO A 128 5.58 -13.87 17.20
N GLU A 129 4.77 -14.46 18.08
CA GLU A 129 3.35 -14.72 17.82
C GLU A 129 2.55 -13.49 17.41
N LYS A 130 2.90 -12.30 17.93
CA LYS A 130 2.25 -11.04 17.57
C LYS A 130 2.31 -10.70 16.07
N TYR A 131 3.27 -11.25 15.33
CA TYR A 131 3.41 -11.01 13.90
C TYR A 131 2.59 -11.98 13.03
N ARG A 132 2.17 -13.12 13.59
CA ARG A 132 1.58 -14.23 12.82
C ARG A 132 0.20 -13.87 12.29
N GLY A 133 0.03 -14.00 10.96
CA GLY A 133 -1.23 -13.68 10.28
C GLY A 133 -1.49 -12.19 10.06
N GLY A 134 -0.55 -11.32 10.44
CA GLY A 134 -0.58 -9.91 10.06
C GLY A 134 0.11 -9.67 8.71
N ILE A 135 0.27 -8.40 8.37
CA ILE A 135 0.78 -7.92 7.09
C ILE A 135 2.13 -7.25 7.32
N PHE A 136 3.14 -7.66 6.56
CA PHE A 136 4.36 -6.86 6.39
C PHE A 136 4.20 -6.01 5.13
N SER A 137 4.53 -4.73 5.23
CA SER A 137 4.59 -3.81 4.09
C SER A 137 5.89 -3.01 4.10
N THR A 138 6.30 -2.52 2.94
CA THR A 138 7.52 -1.71 2.80
C THR A 138 7.18 -0.28 2.47
N GLN A 139 7.91 0.63 3.10
CA GLN A 139 7.93 2.05 2.80
C GLN A 139 9.25 2.37 2.10
N HIS A 140 9.17 2.77 0.84
CA HIS A 140 10.32 3.00 -0.03
C HIS A 140 11.04 4.33 0.25
N GLY A 141 10.34 5.28 0.86
CA GLY A 141 10.87 6.56 1.27
C GLY A 141 10.42 7.72 0.40
N SER A 142 10.14 8.85 1.06
CA SER A 142 9.68 10.08 0.44
C SER A 142 10.69 10.74 -0.48
N TRP A 143 10.18 11.39 -1.51
CA TRP A 143 10.95 12.33 -2.34
C TRP A 143 10.35 13.75 -2.30
N ASN A 144 9.06 13.87 -1.95
CA ASN A 144 8.28 15.11 -2.03
C ASN A 144 7.90 15.65 -0.64
N ARG A 145 8.89 15.73 0.25
CA ARG A 145 8.76 16.22 1.63
C ARG A 145 10.08 16.87 2.05
N VAL A 146 10.03 17.92 2.86
CA VAL A 146 11.24 18.59 3.38
C VAL A 146 12.00 17.65 4.33
N ASP A 147 11.30 17.10 5.32
CA ASP A 147 11.87 16.10 6.23
C ASP A 147 11.62 14.71 5.63
N PRO A 148 12.64 13.94 5.23
CA PRO A 148 12.42 12.63 4.64
C PRO A 148 11.80 11.65 5.65
N VAL A 149 10.99 10.73 5.15
CA VAL A 149 10.35 9.66 5.93
C VAL A 149 10.30 8.37 5.11
N GLY A 150 9.90 7.27 5.74
CA GLY A 150 9.84 5.95 5.13
C GLY A 150 11.17 5.20 5.24
N ALA A 151 11.55 4.49 4.18
CA ALA A 151 12.72 3.60 4.14
C ALA A 151 12.73 2.60 5.31
N ARG A 152 11.63 1.86 5.45
CA ARG A 152 11.38 0.93 6.56
C ARG A 152 10.40 -0.17 6.17
N VAL A 153 10.37 -1.23 6.96
CA VAL A 153 9.36 -2.28 6.93
C VAL A 153 8.37 -2.02 8.05
N MET A 154 7.09 -2.03 7.72
CA MET A 154 5.97 -1.87 8.64
C MET A 154 5.31 -3.22 8.90
N PHE A 155 4.65 -3.34 10.03
CA PHE A 155 3.79 -4.46 10.36
C PHE A 155 2.41 -3.97 10.76
N THR A 156 1.36 -4.55 10.18
CA THR A 156 -0.04 -4.32 10.55
C THR A 156 -0.68 -5.61 11.07
N SER A 157 -1.11 -5.61 12.33
CA SER A 157 -1.91 -6.70 12.90
C SER A 157 -3.35 -6.63 12.39
N LEU A 158 -4.01 -7.79 12.35
CA LEU A 158 -5.43 -7.88 12.00
C LEU A 158 -6.27 -8.36 13.19
N LYS A 159 -7.51 -7.86 13.26
CA LYS A 159 -8.54 -8.35 14.18
C LYS A 159 -9.08 -9.71 13.72
N ALA A 160 -9.89 -10.33 14.58
CA ALA A 160 -10.48 -11.64 14.29
C ALA A 160 -11.39 -11.65 13.03
N ASP A 161 -12.06 -10.53 12.74
CA ASP A 161 -12.90 -10.29 11.56
C ASP A 161 -12.09 -9.91 10.29
N GLY A 162 -10.77 -9.88 10.41
CA GLY A 162 -9.84 -9.56 9.34
C GLY A 162 -9.68 -8.06 9.07
N THR A 163 -10.32 -7.15 9.81
CA THR A 163 -10.03 -5.70 9.71
C THR A 163 -8.67 -5.36 10.30
N ALA A 164 -8.07 -4.24 9.88
CA ALA A 164 -6.82 -3.77 10.44
C ALA A 164 -6.96 -3.44 11.94
N ASP A 165 -5.88 -3.66 12.69
CA ASP A 165 -5.77 -3.31 14.10
C ASP A 165 -4.66 -2.28 14.34
N LYS A 166 -3.44 -2.73 14.64
CA LYS A 166 -2.31 -1.85 14.95
C LYS A 166 -1.26 -1.92 13.86
N THR A 167 -0.71 -0.76 13.52
CA THR A 167 0.45 -0.65 12.62
C THR A 167 1.65 -0.15 13.41
N GLU A 168 2.79 -0.83 13.28
CA GLU A 168 4.05 -0.48 13.92
C GLU A 168 5.24 -0.61 12.96
N VAL A 169 6.33 0.10 13.24
CA VAL A 169 7.59 -0.12 12.54
C VAL A 169 8.14 -1.49 12.95
N PHE A 170 8.46 -2.33 11.97
CA PHE A 170 9.08 -3.63 12.21
C PHE A 170 10.59 -3.58 12.08
N ALA A 171 11.09 -2.94 11.02
CA ALA A 171 12.52 -2.75 10.78
C ALA A 171 12.76 -1.40 10.09
N ASP A 172 13.75 -0.66 10.54
CA ASP A 172 14.21 0.62 9.98
C ASP A 172 15.74 0.68 9.96
N GLY A 173 16.32 1.86 9.71
CA GLY A 173 17.76 2.08 9.62
C GLY A 173 18.28 2.35 8.22
N TRP A 174 17.40 2.35 7.21
CA TRP A 174 17.75 2.75 5.84
C TRP A 174 17.66 4.27 5.60
N LEU A 175 17.11 5.04 6.54
CA LEU A 175 17.18 6.50 6.54
C LEU A 175 18.06 6.93 7.72
N ASN A 176 19.16 7.64 7.44
CA ASN A 176 20.10 8.06 8.47
C ASN A 176 19.66 9.38 9.16
N GLU A 177 20.36 9.75 10.23
CA GLU A 177 20.06 10.95 11.03
C GLU A 177 20.19 12.27 10.26
N ASN A 178 20.91 12.27 9.13
CA ASN A 178 21.07 13.43 8.26
C ASN A 178 19.99 13.51 7.16
N GLY A 179 19.04 12.56 7.14
CA GLY A 179 18.00 12.48 6.11
C GLY A 179 18.46 11.85 4.79
N GLU A 180 19.59 11.13 4.78
CA GLU A 180 20.06 10.42 3.58
C GLU A 180 19.58 8.97 3.58
N TYR A 181 19.09 8.53 2.42
CA TYR A 181 18.71 7.14 2.20
C TYR A 181 19.95 6.27 1.97
N LEU A 182 20.19 5.31 2.87
CA LEU A 182 21.17 4.24 2.74
C LEU A 182 20.62 3.03 1.99
N GLY A 183 19.29 2.94 1.86
CA GLY A 183 18.58 2.01 1.01
C GLY A 183 17.09 2.35 0.95
N ARG A 184 16.36 1.68 0.07
CA ARG A 184 14.94 1.95 -0.20
C ARG A 184 14.19 0.63 -0.41
N PRO A 185 13.59 0.08 0.65
CA PRO A 185 12.81 -1.16 0.59
C PRO A 185 11.70 -1.10 -0.47
N VAL A 186 11.68 -2.07 -1.39
CA VAL A 186 10.69 -2.17 -2.47
C VAL A 186 9.64 -3.22 -2.16
N ASP A 187 10.01 -4.49 -2.11
CA ASP A 187 9.09 -5.60 -1.83
C ASP A 187 9.54 -6.44 -0.64
N VAL A 188 8.59 -7.10 0.02
CA VAL A 188 8.82 -8.00 1.16
C VAL A 188 8.18 -9.37 0.89
N GLN A 189 8.93 -10.45 1.06
CA GLN A 189 8.47 -11.82 0.83
C GLN A 189 8.89 -12.75 1.96
N ILE A 190 8.11 -13.81 2.21
CA ILE A 190 8.36 -14.78 3.27
C ILE A 190 9.09 -16.00 2.70
N LEU A 191 10.27 -16.32 3.26
CA LEU A 191 10.98 -17.56 2.96
C LEU A 191 10.35 -18.77 3.66
N LYS A 192 10.67 -19.97 3.16
CA LYS A 192 10.15 -21.24 3.71
C LYS A 192 10.49 -21.46 5.20
N ASP A 193 11.60 -20.90 5.67
CA ASP A 193 12.01 -20.96 7.07
C ASP A 193 11.29 -19.93 7.97
N GLY A 194 10.48 -19.05 7.38
CA GLY A 194 9.76 -17.98 8.06
C GLY A 194 10.52 -16.66 8.17
N SER A 195 11.74 -16.55 7.63
CA SER A 195 12.46 -15.27 7.52
C SER A 195 11.86 -14.39 6.42
N LEU A 196 12.08 -13.07 6.49
CA LEU A 196 11.70 -12.15 5.41
C LEU A 196 12.86 -11.93 4.44
N LEU A 197 12.55 -11.79 3.17
CA LEU A 197 13.39 -11.13 2.18
C LEU A 197 12.82 -9.75 1.89
N VAL A 198 13.67 -8.72 1.89
CA VAL A 198 13.31 -7.35 1.56
C VAL A 198 14.22 -6.90 0.42
N SER A 199 13.63 -6.59 -0.74
CA SER A 199 14.39 -6.04 -1.87
C SER A 199 14.65 -4.56 -1.68
N ASP A 200 15.79 -4.08 -2.20
CA ASP A 200 16.25 -2.70 -2.06
C ASP A 200 16.89 -2.24 -3.37
N ASP A 201 16.20 -1.35 -4.08
CA ASP A 201 16.63 -0.90 -5.41
C ASP A 201 17.74 0.16 -5.35
N LEU A 202 17.79 0.98 -4.30
CA LEU A 202 18.85 1.96 -4.10
C LEU A 202 20.19 1.28 -3.74
N ALA A 203 20.16 0.30 -2.84
CA ALA A 203 21.35 -0.44 -2.44
C ALA A 203 21.73 -1.54 -3.43
N GLY A 204 20.84 -1.92 -4.36
CA GLY A 204 21.03 -3.04 -5.26
C GLY A 204 21.13 -4.38 -4.52
N ALA A 205 20.34 -4.55 -3.45
CA ALA A 205 20.47 -5.63 -2.48
C ALA A 205 19.15 -6.36 -2.21
N VAL A 206 19.27 -7.55 -1.60
CA VAL A 206 18.16 -8.25 -0.96
C VAL A 206 18.57 -8.56 0.47
N TRP A 207 17.88 -7.97 1.43
CA TRP A 207 18.09 -8.17 2.85
C TRP A 207 17.34 -9.40 3.32
N ARG A 208 17.95 -10.24 4.15
CA ARG A 208 17.25 -11.30 4.89
C ARG A 208 17.11 -10.89 6.34
N ILE A 209 15.89 -10.86 6.85
CA ILE A 209 15.59 -10.59 8.25
C ILE A 209 15.10 -11.88 8.89
N SER A 210 15.80 -12.35 9.92
CA SER A 210 15.45 -13.55 10.68
C SER A 210 15.35 -13.23 12.17
N TYR A 211 14.62 -14.08 12.91
CA TYR A 211 14.47 -13.96 14.36
C TYR A 211 14.99 -15.21 15.06
N GLY A 212 15.83 -15.01 16.07
CA GLY A 212 16.65 -16.06 16.68
C GLY A 212 18.02 -16.20 16.02
N ASP A 213 18.79 -17.19 16.51
CA ASP A 213 20.13 -17.53 16.03
C ASP A 213 20.10 -18.32 14.70
#